data_AF-A0A1V4SE76-F1
#
_entry.id   AF-A0A1V4SE76-F1
#
_cell.length_a   1.000
_cell.length_b   1.000
_cell.length_c   1.000
_cell.angle_alpha   90.00
_cell.angle_beta   90.00
_cell.angle_gamma   90.00
#
_symmetry.space_group_name_H-M   'P 1'
#
loop_
_entity.id
_entity.type
_entity.pdbx_description
1 polymer ?
#
loop_
_entity_poly.entity_id
_entity_poly.type
_entity_poly.pdbx_seq_one_letter_code
_entity_poly.pdbx_strand_id
1 'polypeptide(L)'
;MRIRKNLIVVLMVSMLLVLMSQNCFAAGSAAVDNGSGAISITGPGDKIVITNPEIVPGRVIVAIKLGYENEILNDKTLAELGVVSYVNLYRNPEQIENFLGHSTWLLKLKDNSVKGVSVAITKLKKYSCVVYAEPDYIAHIN
;
A
#
# COMPACT_ATOMS: atom_id res chain seq x y z
N MET A 1 5.24 21.32 43.62
CA MET A 1 6.07 20.18 43.17
C MET A 1 5.34 19.14 42.29
N ARG A 2 4.05 19.31 41.93
CA ARG A 2 3.29 18.39 41.04
C ARG A 2 3.51 18.61 39.55
N ILE A 3 3.76 19.86 39.12
CA ILE A 3 3.90 20.24 37.71
C ILE A 3 5.12 19.59 37.02
N ARG A 4 6.23 19.43 37.75
CA ARG A 4 7.46 18.81 37.22
C ARG A 4 7.29 17.31 36.90
N LYS A 5 6.44 16.59 37.63
CA LYS A 5 6.19 15.16 37.36
C LYS A 5 5.38 14.97 36.07
N ASN A 6 4.40 15.81 35.83
CA ASN A 6 3.56 15.72 34.63
C ASN A 6 4.35 16.07 33.35
N LEU A 7 5.27 17.03 33.43
CA LEU A 7 6.12 17.41 32.29
C LEU A 7 7.06 16.27 31.86
N ILE A 8 7.64 15.54 32.82
CA ILE A 8 8.50 14.39 32.54
C ILE A 8 7.71 13.25 31.89
N VAL A 9 6.50 12.96 32.38
CA VAL A 9 5.66 11.91 31.80
C VAL A 9 5.25 12.26 30.36
N VAL A 10 4.88 13.51 30.09
CA VAL A 10 4.53 13.95 28.72
C VAL A 10 5.73 13.86 27.78
N LEU A 11 6.94 14.23 28.24
CA LEU A 11 8.17 14.08 27.47
C LEU A 11 8.50 12.61 27.18
N MET A 12 8.33 11.71 28.15
CA MET A 12 8.59 10.28 27.93
C MET A 12 7.57 9.63 26.99
N VAL A 13 6.28 9.98 27.11
CA VAL A 13 5.23 9.47 26.21
C VAL A 13 5.42 9.99 24.79
N SER A 14 5.79 11.26 24.62
CA SER A 14 6.05 11.83 23.28
C SER A 14 7.32 11.25 22.65
N MET A 15 8.39 11.04 23.42
CA MET A 15 9.58 10.35 22.90
C MET A 15 9.29 8.90 22.52
N LEU A 16 8.50 8.16 23.32
CA LEU A 16 8.09 6.79 22.99
C LEU A 16 7.25 6.75 21.71
N LEU A 17 6.33 7.70 21.53
CA LEU A 17 5.49 7.82 20.34
C LEU A 17 6.34 8.13 19.08
N VAL A 18 7.36 8.98 19.22
CA VAL A 18 8.29 9.32 18.12
C VAL A 18 9.22 8.15 17.79
N LEU A 19 9.67 7.38 18.78
CA LEU A 19 10.45 6.15 18.57
C LEU A 19 9.63 5.06 17.87
N MET A 20 8.34 4.93 18.19
CA MET A 20 7.45 3.96 17.53
C MET A 20 7.10 4.38 16.08
N SER A 21 7.06 5.68 15.77
CA SER A 21 6.71 6.17 14.43
C SER A 21 7.86 6.18 13.43
N GLN A 22 9.12 6.07 13.89
CA GLN A 22 10.30 6.01 13.02
C GLN A 22 10.50 4.65 12.32
N ASN A 23 9.79 3.60 12.76
CA ASN A 23 9.93 2.23 12.22
C ASN A 23 8.80 1.83 11.25
N CYS A 24 7.90 2.75 10.90
CA CYS A 24 6.82 2.52 9.95
C CYS A 24 7.22 3.04 8.57
N PHE A 25 7.86 2.20 7.76
CA PHE A 25 8.07 2.51 6.34
C PHE A 25 6.90 1.95 5.52
N ALA A 26 6.33 2.80 4.66
CA ALA A 26 5.40 2.35 3.62
C ALA A 26 6.22 1.59 2.56
N ALA A 27 6.12 0.27 2.56
CA ALA A 27 6.76 -0.57 1.56
C ALA A 27 5.91 -0.55 0.27
N GLY A 28 6.20 0.41 -0.61
CA GLY A 28 5.60 0.45 -1.94
C GLY A 28 6.15 -0.67 -2.83
N SER A 29 5.24 -1.48 -3.38
CA SER A 29 5.49 -2.59 -4.30
C SER A 29 6.11 -3.82 -3.64
N ALA A 30 5.23 -4.65 -3.10
CA ALA A 30 5.55 -5.82 -2.31
C ALA A 30 4.72 -6.99 -2.85
N ALA A 31 5.23 -7.67 -3.89
CA ALA A 31 4.54 -8.83 -4.44
C ALA A 31 4.37 -9.88 -3.33
N VAL A 32 3.12 -10.14 -2.95
CA VAL A 32 2.79 -11.21 -2.01
C VAL A 32 3.16 -12.54 -2.65
N ASP A 33 4.11 -13.26 -2.04
CA ASP A 33 4.47 -14.60 -2.47
C ASP A 33 3.29 -15.55 -2.19
N ASN A 34 2.63 -15.98 -3.28
CA ASN A 34 1.62 -17.04 -3.39
C ASN A 34 1.03 -17.60 -2.08
N GLY A 35 0.28 -16.77 -1.36
CA GLY A 35 -0.53 -17.22 -0.21
C GLY A 35 0.21 -17.41 1.12
N SER A 36 1.48 -17.01 1.24
CA SER A 36 2.25 -17.15 2.50
C SER A 36 2.09 -15.98 3.47
N GLY A 37 1.39 -14.90 3.09
CA GLY A 37 1.27 -13.69 3.94
C GLY A 37 2.60 -12.94 4.17
N ALA A 38 3.69 -13.38 3.51
CA ALA A 38 4.99 -12.77 3.60
C ALA A 38 5.24 -11.83 2.41
N ILE A 39 5.69 -10.61 2.70
CA ILE A 39 6.22 -9.70 1.69
C ILE A 39 7.73 -9.93 1.62
N SER A 40 8.24 -10.24 0.43
CA SER A 40 9.68 -10.30 0.17
C SER A 40 10.13 -9.04 -0.55
N ILE A 41 10.89 -8.18 0.13
CA ILE A 41 11.60 -7.06 -0.51
C ILE A 41 13.01 -7.57 -0.83
N THR A 42 13.36 -7.62 -2.11
CA THR A 42 14.70 -8.05 -2.54
C THR A 42 15.54 -6.80 -2.78
N GLY A 43 16.38 -6.45 -1.80
CA GLY A 43 17.48 -5.50 -1.99
C GLY A 43 18.78 -6.23 -2.37
N PRO A 44 19.80 -5.54 -2.91
CA PRO A 44 21.10 -6.13 -3.16
C PRO A 44 21.80 -6.39 -1.82
N GLY A 45 21.60 -7.58 -1.25
CA GLY A 45 22.37 -8.04 -0.08
C GLY A 45 21.57 -8.84 0.94
N ASP A 46 20.29 -8.53 1.16
CA ASP A 46 19.47 -9.20 2.18
C ASP A 46 18.01 -9.32 1.71
N LYS A 47 17.45 -10.53 1.84
CA LYS A 47 16.01 -10.77 1.66
C LYS A 47 15.32 -10.30 2.93
N ILE A 48 14.70 -9.12 2.89
CA ILE A 48 13.83 -8.68 3.99
C ILE A 48 12.53 -9.47 3.86
N VAL A 49 12.33 -10.42 4.77
CA VAL A 49 11.08 -11.17 4.90
C VAL A 49 10.23 -10.50 5.96
N ILE A 50 9.13 -9.89 5.55
CA ILE A 50 8.15 -9.32 6.48
C ILE A 50 7.14 -10.40 6.79
N THR A 51 7.14 -10.91 8.03
CA THR A 51 6.35 -12.11 8.42
C THR A 51 4.95 -11.82 8.95
N ASN A 52 4.53 -10.55 9.08
CA ASN A 52 3.17 -10.14 9.46
C ASN A 52 2.89 -8.69 8.99
N PRO A 53 2.75 -8.45 7.68
CA PRO A 53 2.44 -7.11 7.19
C PRO A 53 1.00 -6.71 7.58
N GLU A 54 0.82 -5.48 8.09
CA GLU A 54 -0.51 -4.95 8.38
C GLU A 54 -1.11 -4.34 7.12
N ILE A 55 -2.36 -4.69 6.80
CA ILE A 55 -3.09 -4.09 5.69
C ILE A 55 -3.48 -2.66 6.06
N VAL A 56 -3.15 -1.70 5.19
CA VAL A 56 -3.63 -0.32 5.34
C VAL A 56 -5.10 -0.25 4.92
N PRO A 57 -6.02 0.13 5.82
CA PRO A 57 -7.43 0.25 5.47
C PRO A 57 -7.66 1.25 4.33
N GLY A 58 -8.61 0.94 3.45
CA GLY A 58 -9.02 1.82 2.35
C GLY A 58 -7.97 2.02 1.25
N ARG A 59 -6.90 1.23 1.18
CA ARG A 59 -5.86 1.36 0.16
C ARG A 59 -5.63 0.08 -0.61
N VAL A 60 -5.62 0.21 -1.94
CA VAL A 60 -5.41 -0.90 -2.89
C VAL A 60 -4.34 -0.49 -3.89
N ILE A 61 -3.35 -1.34 -4.07
CA ILE A 61 -2.38 -1.25 -5.17
C ILE A 61 -2.92 -2.09 -6.33
N VAL A 62 -2.94 -1.52 -7.52
CA VAL A 62 -3.34 -2.21 -8.76
C VAL A 62 -2.31 -2.00 -9.84
N ALA A 63 -1.90 -3.07 -10.49
CA ALA A 63 -1.11 -3.03 -11.72
C ALA A 63 -2.00 -3.31 -12.92
N ILE A 64 -1.92 -2.43 -13.93
CA ILE A 64 -2.75 -2.45 -15.13
C ILE A 64 -1.84 -2.57 -16.34
N LYS A 65 -2.16 -3.44 -17.30
CA LYS A 65 -1.44 -3.54 -18.57
C LYS A 65 -1.33 -2.17 -19.23
N LEU A 66 -0.15 -1.84 -19.75
CA LEU A 66 0.06 -0.55 -20.42
C LEU A 66 -0.91 -0.36 -21.60
N GLY A 67 -1.51 0.82 -21.69
CA GLY A 67 -2.50 1.18 -22.71
C GLY A 67 -3.95 0.84 -22.33
N TYR A 68 -4.17 0.13 -21.22
CA TYR A 68 -5.50 -0.25 -20.71
C TYR A 68 -5.93 0.53 -19.48
N GLU A 69 -5.17 1.55 -19.06
CA GLU A 69 -5.43 2.34 -17.85
C GLU A 69 -6.87 2.86 -17.80
N ASN A 70 -7.38 3.33 -18.94
CA ASN A 70 -8.73 3.90 -19.04
C ASN A 70 -9.85 2.87 -18.82
N GLU A 71 -9.59 1.57 -18.86
CA GLU A 71 -10.60 0.56 -18.49
C GLU A 71 -10.87 0.54 -16.97
N ILE A 72 -9.88 0.93 -16.17
CA ILE A 72 -9.95 0.95 -14.70
C ILE A 72 -10.08 2.38 -14.16
N LEU A 73 -9.32 3.32 -14.72
CA LEU A 73 -9.21 4.71 -14.27
C LEU A 73 -10.20 5.63 -14.99
N ASN A 74 -11.43 5.15 -15.20
CA ASN A 74 -12.55 5.97 -15.68
C ASN A 74 -13.59 6.19 -14.57
N ASP A 75 -14.38 7.25 -14.70
CA ASP A 75 -15.34 7.68 -13.69
C ASP A 75 -16.32 6.57 -13.26
N LYS A 76 -16.77 5.73 -14.20
CA LYS A 76 -17.71 4.65 -13.91
C LYS A 76 -17.06 3.59 -13.03
N THR A 77 -15.92 3.03 -13.44
CA THR A 77 -15.23 1.99 -12.68
C THR A 77 -14.76 2.51 -11.33
N LEU A 78 -14.25 3.75 -11.27
CA LEU A 78 -13.84 4.39 -10.02
C LEU A 78 -15.03 4.59 -9.06
N ALA A 79 -16.20 5.00 -9.55
CA ALA A 79 -17.40 5.12 -8.73
C ALA A 79 -17.90 3.77 -8.22
N GLU A 80 -17.91 2.72 -9.06
CA GLU A 80 -18.32 1.35 -8.69
C GLU A 80 -17.40 0.71 -7.63
N LEU A 81 -16.12 1.04 -7.68
CA LEU A 81 -15.12 0.65 -6.67
C LEU A 81 -15.18 1.55 -5.42
N GLY A 82 -15.82 2.71 -5.50
CA GLY A 82 -15.85 3.71 -4.44
C GLY A 82 -14.49 4.38 -4.23
N VAL A 83 -13.73 4.62 -5.29
CA VAL A 83 -12.42 5.31 -5.23
C VAL A 83 -12.64 6.81 -5.07
N VAL A 84 -11.93 7.44 -4.12
CA VAL A 84 -11.97 8.89 -3.86
C VAL A 84 -10.75 9.63 -4.42
N SER A 85 -9.63 8.93 -4.59
CA SER A 85 -8.43 9.46 -5.21
C SER A 85 -7.52 8.33 -5.67
N TYR A 86 -6.67 8.57 -6.65
CA TYR A 86 -5.66 7.62 -7.08
C TYR A 86 -4.36 8.32 -7.50
N VAL A 87 -3.24 7.61 -7.43
CA VAL A 87 -1.92 8.13 -7.79
C VAL A 87 -1.10 7.05 -8.49
N ASN A 88 -0.35 7.42 -9.52
CA ASN A 88 0.61 6.53 -10.15
C ASN A 88 1.84 6.39 -9.24
N LEU A 89 2.24 5.15 -8.92
CA LEU A 89 3.37 4.87 -8.04
C LEU A 89 4.73 5.01 -8.74
N TYR A 90 4.76 4.96 -10.07
CA TYR A 90 5.96 5.22 -10.85
C TYR A 90 5.95 6.66 -11.38
N ARG A 91 6.83 7.50 -10.83
CA ARG A 91 6.99 8.91 -11.25
C ARG A 91 7.79 9.08 -12.54
N ASN A 92 8.52 8.06 -13.00
CA ASN A 92 9.42 8.19 -14.14
C ASN A 92 8.96 7.33 -15.33
N PRO A 93 8.41 7.92 -16.41
CA PRO A 93 7.87 7.17 -17.55
C PRO A 93 8.91 6.31 -18.28
N GLU A 94 10.19 6.69 -18.24
CA GLU A 94 11.28 5.91 -18.86
C GLU A 94 11.51 4.53 -18.21
N GLN A 95 11.08 4.34 -16.95
CA GLN A 95 11.15 3.05 -16.24
C GLN A 95 9.94 2.15 -16.54
N ILE A 96 8.81 2.73 -16.94
CA ILE A 96 7.58 2.00 -17.23
C ILE A 96 7.72 1.19 -18.53
N GLU A 97 8.33 1.77 -19.56
CA GLU A 97 8.49 1.13 -20.87
C GLU A 97 9.50 -0.01 -20.88
N ASN A 98 10.52 0.01 -20.02
CA ASN A 98 11.66 -0.88 -20.14
C ASN A 98 11.63 -2.14 -19.26
N PHE A 99 10.78 -2.24 -18.22
CA PHE A 99 10.94 -3.31 -17.22
C PHE A 99 9.70 -4.12 -16.83
N LEU A 100 8.47 -3.63 -16.98
CA LEU A 100 7.31 -4.29 -16.32
C LEU A 100 6.08 -4.51 -17.19
N GLY A 101 5.90 -3.78 -18.31
CA GLY A 101 4.75 -3.97 -19.21
C GLY A 101 3.39 -3.59 -18.58
N HIS A 102 3.40 -2.93 -17.42
CA HIS A 102 2.23 -2.46 -16.69
C HIS A 102 2.50 -1.14 -15.97
N SER A 103 1.44 -0.38 -15.70
CA SER A 103 1.45 0.79 -14.83
C SER A 103 0.85 0.42 -13.47
N THR A 104 1.46 0.89 -12.38
CA THR A 104 1.02 0.58 -11.01
C THR A 104 0.47 1.82 -10.33
N TRP A 105 -0.72 1.66 -9.74
CA TRP A 105 -1.50 2.74 -9.16
C TRP A 105 -1.92 2.40 -7.74
N LEU A 106 -1.90 3.41 -6.87
CA LEU A 106 -2.50 3.34 -5.55
C LEU A 106 -3.88 3.98 -5.59
N LEU A 107 -4.91 3.20 -5.27
CA LEU A 107 -6.29 3.65 -5.15
C LEU A 107 -6.64 3.86 -3.69
N LYS A 108 -7.24 5.01 -3.38
CA LYS A 108 -7.83 5.30 -2.06
C LYS A 108 -9.35 5.14 -2.13
N LEU A 109 -9.89 4.25 -1.31
CA LEU A 109 -11.31 3.93 -1.24
C LEU A 109 -12.05 4.85 -0.26
N LYS A 110 -13.35 5.05 -0.51
CA LYS A 110 -14.29 5.67 0.41
C LYS A 110 -14.57 4.78 1.62
N ASP A 111 -14.70 3.47 1.39
CA ASP A 111 -14.78 2.48 2.47
C ASP A 111 -13.38 2.23 3.03
N ASN A 112 -13.06 2.94 4.12
CA ASN A 112 -11.76 2.92 4.78
C ASN A 112 -11.59 1.71 5.73
N SER A 113 -11.99 0.51 5.28
CA SER A 113 -11.90 -0.73 6.05
C SER A 113 -11.09 -1.80 5.30
N VAL A 114 -10.52 -2.78 6.03
CA VAL A 114 -9.84 -3.95 5.44
C VAL A 114 -10.82 -4.80 4.61
N LYS A 115 -12.10 -4.83 5.02
CA LYS A 115 -13.16 -5.49 4.24
C LYS A 115 -13.40 -4.77 2.91
N GLY A 116 -13.43 -3.43 2.92
CA GLY A 116 -13.55 -2.61 1.71
C GLY A 116 -12.42 -2.89 0.72
N VAL A 117 -11.17 -2.97 1.21
CA VAL A 117 -9.98 -3.37 0.43
C VAL A 117 -10.19 -4.74 -0.21
N SER A 118 -10.59 -5.74 0.56
CA SER A 118 -10.82 -7.11 0.06
C SER A 118 -11.90 -7.18 -1.03
N VAL A 119 -12.99 -6.42 -0.85
CA VAL A 119 -14.08 -6.32 -1.85
C VAL A 119 -13.59 -5.65 -3.13
N ALA A 120 -12.85 -4.55 -3.03
CA ALA A 120 -12.31 -3.83 -4.18
C ALA A 120 -11.33 -4.71 -4.99
N ILE A 121 -10.41 -5.40 -4.32
CA ILE A 121 -9.48 -6.35 -4.96
C ILE A 121 -10.25 -7.44 -5.71
N THR A 122 -11.28 -8.01 -5.09
CA THR A 122 -12.11 -9.06 -5.73
C THR A 122 -12.80 -8.55 -7.00
N LYS A 123 -13.23 -7.28 -7.01
CA LYS A 123 -13.81 -6.65 -8.21
C LYS A 123 -12.74 -6.40 -9.28
N LEU A 124 -11.58 -5.85 -8.90
CA LEU A 124 -10.48 -5.54 -9.82
C LEU A 124 -9.94 -6.78 -10.52
N LYS A 125 -9.81 -7.92 -9.82
CA LYS A 125 -9.34 -9.19 -10.39
C LYS A 125 -10.25 -9.77 -11.49
N LYS A 126 -11.44 -9.22 -11.70
CA LYS A 126 -12.33 -9.63 -12.81
C LYS A 126 -11.95 -8.99 -14.15
N TYR A 127 -11.15 -7.94 -14.14
CA TYR A 127 -10.73 -7.24 -15.35
C TYR A 127 -9.49 -7.91 -15.94
N SER A 128 -9.55 -8.31 -17.21
CA SER A 128 -8.43 -8.98 -17.91
C SER A 128 -7.20 -8.09 -18.12
N CYS A 129 -7.34 -6.77 -17.97
CA CYS A 129 -6.26 -5.80 -18.04
C CYS A 129 -5.54 -5.61 -16.69
N VAL A 130 -6.07 -6.15 -15.58
CA VAL A 130 -5.41 -6.11 -14.28
C VAL A 130 -4.39 -7.24 -14.18
N VAL A 131 -3.12 -6.89 -13.99
CA VAL A 131 -2.01 -7.84 -13.80
C VAL A 131 -2.04 -8.38 -12.37
N TYR A 132 -2.15 -7.49 -11.39
CA TYR A 132 -2.39 -7.84 -10.00
C TYR A 132 -3.14 -6.73 -9.28
N ALA A 133 -3.81 -7.10 -8.19
CA ALA A 133 -4.42 -6.18 -7.25
C ALA A 133 -4.22 -6.71 -5.83
N GLU A 134 -3.67 -5.88 -4.96
CA GLU A 134 -3.27 -6.24 -3.60
C GLU A 134 -3.49 -5.08 -2.62
N PRO A 135 -3.56 -5.34 -1.31
CA PRO A 135 -3.57 -4.29 -0.31
C PRO A 135 -2.29 -3.45 -0.33
N ASP A 136 -2.39 -2.20 0.11
CA ASP A 136 -1.22 -1.48 0.61
C ASP A 136 -0.85 -2.04 1.99
N TYR A 137 0.44 -2.19 2.27
CA TYR A 137 0.93 -2.83 3.49
C TYR A 137 1.89 -1.93 4.26
N ILE A 138 1.75 -1.93 5.58
CA ILE A 138 2.77 -1.39 6.49
C ILE A 138 3.65 -2.55 6.94
N ALA A 139 4.96 -2.36 6.76
CA ALA A 139 5.97 -3.25 7.28
C ALA A 139 6.56 -2.66 8.57
N HIS A 140 6.60 -3.46 9.62
CA HIS A 140 7.39 -3.16 10.81
C HIS A 140 8.72 -3.89 10.68
N ILE A 141 9.83 -3.14 10.69
CA ILE A 141 11.16 -3.72 10.80
C ILE A 141 11.43 -3.86 12.30
N ASN A 142 11.67 -5.10 12.74
CA ASN A 142 12.10 -5.41 14.12
C ASN A 142 13.62 -5.28 14.23
#